data_AF-A0AB73ADC2-F1
#
_entry.id   AF-A0AB73ADC2-F1
#
_cell.length_a   1.000
_cell.length_b   1.000
_cell.length_c   1.000
_cell.angle_alpha   90.00
_cell.angle_beta   90.00
_cell.angle_gamma   90.00
#
_symmetry.space_group_name_H-M   'P 1'
#
loop_
_entity.id
_entity.type
_entity.pdbx_description
1 polymer ?
#
loop_
_entity_poly.entity_id
_entity_poly.type
_entity_poly.pdbx_seq_one_letter_code
_entity_poly.pdbx_strand_id
1 'polypeptide(L)' 'MAKDVFKMNQEELFQKVKEMIKGGNFDGAKRFIEEHKEQLGPYKEKAQNLLKDVNIDSVKDKFKNLFNK' A
#
# COMPACT_ATOMS: atom_id res chain seq x y z
N MET A 1 16.94 -20.41 -12.65
CA MET A 1 16.43 -19.03 -12.68
C MET A 1 16.63 -18.44 -11.29
N ALA A 2 17.83 -17.94 -11.00
CA ALA A 2 18.11 -17.26 -9.75
C ALA A 2 17.47 -15.88 -9.85
N LYS A 3 16.46 -15.60 -9.02
CA LYS A 3 15.98 -14.24 -8.83
C LYS A 3 17.04 -13.55 -8.01
N ASP A 4 18.02 -13.02 -8.71
CA ASP A 4 19.00 -12.09 -8.21
C ASP A 4 18.38 -11.14 -7.17
N VAL A 5 19.10 -10.98 -6.07
CA VAL A 5 18.87 -10.01 -5.02
C VAL A 5 19.17 -8.62 -5.60
N PHE A 6 18.36 -8.18 -6.57
CA PHE A 6 18.43 -6.85 -7.15
C PHE A 6 17.79 -5.87 -6.18
N LYS A 7 18.42 -4.70 -6.02
CA LYS A 7 17.76 -3.49 -5.54
C LYS A 7 16.34 -3.45 -6.09
N MET A 8 15.33 -3.63 -5.23
CA MET A 8 13.94 -3.53 -5.64
C MET A 8 13.74 -2.18 -6.32
N ASN A 9 13.29 -2.19 -7.57
CA ASN A 9 13.04 -0.96 -8.30
C ASN A 9 11.74 -0.29 -7.80
N GLN A 10 11.45 0.90 -8.30
CA GLN A 10 10.25 1.66 -7.92
C GLN A 10 8.94 0.89 -8.12
N GLU A 11 8.84 0.13 -9.22
CA GLU A 11 7.69 -0.71 -9.51
C GLU A 11 7.56 -1.87 -8.52
N GLU A 12 8.66 -2.54 -8.18
CA GLU A 12 8.64 -3.65 -7.22
C GLU A 12 8.27 -3.18 -5.81
N LEU A 13 8.78 -2.03 -5.38
CA LEU A 13 8.37 -1.39 -4.13
C LEU A 13 6.87 -1.08 -4.15
N PHE A 14 6.35 -0.56 -5.26
CA PHE A 14 4.92 -0.28 -5.43
C PHE A 14 4.08 -1.57 -5.43
N GLN A 15 4.53 -2.64 -6.08
CA GLN A 15 3.85 -3.95 -6.05
C GLN A 15 3.79 -4.50 -4.62
N LYS A 16 4.88 -4.39 -3.86
CA LYS A 16 4.91 -4.86 -2.47
C LYS A 16 3.91 -4.12 -1.59
N VAL A 17 3.80 -2.80 -1.76
CA VAL A 17 2.74 -2.00 -1.13
C VAL A 17 1.35 -2.52 -1.49
N LYS A 18 1.10 -2.76 -2.79
CA LYS A 18 -0.18 -3.28 -3.28
C LYS A 18 -0.52 -4.64 -2.67
N GLU A 19 0.46 -5.53 -2.52
CA GLU A 19 0.27 -6.83 -1.86
C GLU A 19 -0.05 -6.67 -0.37
N MET A 20 0.64 -5.79 0.35
CA MET A 20 0.34 -5.52 1.76
C MET A 20 -1.07 -4.96 1.96
N ILE A 21 -1.50 -4.04 1.10
CA ILE A 21 -2.85 -3.47 1.10
C ILE A 21 -3.89 -4.58 0.81
N LYS A 22 -3.66 -5.42 -0.18
CA LYS A 22 -4.54 -6.58 -0.49
C LYS A 22 -4.63 -7.57 0.67
N GLY A 23 -3.53 -7.77 1.40
CA GLY A 23 -3.48 -8.60 2.60
C GLY A 23 -4.14 -7.96 3.83
N GLY A 24 -4.68 -6.74 3.73
CA GLY A 24 -5.26 -6.01 4.86
C GLY A 24 -4.23 -5.40 5.81
N ASN A 25 -2.94 -5.45 5.48
CA ASN A 25 -1.87 -4.85 6.26
C ASN A 25 -1.66 -3.38 5.86
N PHE A 26 -2.66 -2.55 6.15
CA PHE A 26 -2.64 -1.12 5.80
C PHE A 26 -1.58 -0.34 6.57
N ASP A 27 -1.37 -0.67 7.85
CA ASP A 27 -0.37 0.02 8.70
C ASP A 27 1.06 -0.30 8.24
N GLY A 28 1.33 -1.58 7.94
CA GLY A 28 2.59 -2.02 7.36
C GLY A 28 2.83 -1.42 5.98
N ALA A 29 1.80 -1.36 5.13
CA ALA A 29 1.89 -0.69 3.83
C ALA A 29 2.26 0.80 3.98
N LYS A 30 1.63 1.50 4.94
CA LYS A 30 1.93 2.92 5.23
C LYS A 30 3.38 3.11 5.66
N ARG A 31 3.88 2.30 6.60
CA ARG A 31 5.27 2.35 7.06
C ARG A 31 6.25 2.06 5.94
N PHE A 32 5.97 1.03 5.14
CA PHE A 32 6.82 0.67 4.01
C PHE A 32 6.92 1.80 2.97
N ILE A 33 5.81 2.48 2.66
CA ILE A 33 5.85 3.64 1.75
C ILE A 33 6.72 4.75 2.31
N GLU A 34 6.65 5.03 3.62
CA GLU A 34 7.43 6.09 4.26
C GLU A 34 8.92 5.74 4.36
N GLU A 35 9.25 4.49 4.69
CA GLU A 35 10.64 4.00 4.75
C GLU A 35 11.29 3.97 3.37
N HIS A 36 10.53 3.57 2.35
CA HIS A 36 11.01 3.51 0.97
C HIS A 36 10.61 4.72 0.13
N LYS A 37 10.20 5.84 0.74
CA LYS A 37 9.65 7.01 0.01
C LYS A 37 10.64 7.60 -0.99
N GLU A 38 11.91 7.64 -0.62
CA GLU A 38 12.98 8.16 -1.47
C GLU A 38 13.23 7.23 -2.65
N GLN A 39 13.15 5.93 -2.41
CA GLN A 39 13.33 4.91 -3.43
C GLN A 39 12.13 4.84 -4.38
N LEU A 40 10.90 4.92 -3.85
CA LEU A 40 9.64 4.96 -4.58
C LEU A 40 9.53 6.19 -5.50
N GLY A 41 10.14 7.32 -5.11
CA GLY A 41 10.09 8.56 -5.87
C GLY A 41 8.66 8.91 -6.29
N PRO A 42 8.35 9.02 -7.61
CA PRO A 42 7.01 9.37 -8.08
C PRO A 42 5.95 8.30 -7.77
N TYR A 43 6.34 7.04 -7.54
CA TYR A 43 5.40 5.98 -7.18
C TYR A 43 4.90 6.09 -5.74
N LYS A 44 5.55 6.89 -4.90
CA LYS A 44 5.10 7.15 -3.52
C LYS A 44 3.67 7.69 -3.53
N GLU A 45 3.39 8.67 -4.36
CA GLU A 45 2.06 9.29 -4.42
C GLU A 45 1.00 8.30 -4.89
N LYS A 46 1.32 7.48 -5.90
CA LYS A 46 0.46 6.37 -6.35
C LYS A 46 0.20 5.37 -5.22
N ALA A 47 1.24 5.02 -4.44
CA ALA A 47 1.15 4.10 -3.32
C ALA A 47 0.28 4.65 -2.18
N GLN A 48 0.45 5.93 -1.85
CA GLN A 48 -0.35 6.61 -0.85
C GLN A 48 -1.82 6.77 -1.28
N ASN A 49 -2.06 7.09 -2.56
CA ASN A 49 -3.42 7.16 -3.10
C ASN A 49 -4.09 5.79 -3.08
N LEU A 50 -3.40 4.73 -3.50
CA LEU A 50 -3.91 3.36 -3.41
C LEU A 50 -4.25 2.97 -1.97
N LEU A 51 -3.37 3.30 -1.01
CA LEU A 51 -3.63 3.04 0.41
C LEU A 51 -4.86 3.79 0.92
N LYS A 52 -5.02 5.08 0.57
CA LYS A 52 -6.17 5.89 0.96
C LYS A 52 -7.46 5.38 0.32
N ASP A 53 -7.43 5.06 -0.96
CA ASP A 53 -8.59 4.59 -1.74
C ASP A 53 -9.12 3.27 -1.16
N VAL A 54 -8.25 2.27 -0.99
CA VAL A 54 -8.64 0.98 -0.41
C VAL A 54 -9.05 1.09 1.05
N ASN A 55 -8.37 1.94 1.84
CA ASN A 55 -8.76 2.16 3.22
C ASN A 55 -10.16 2.79 3.25
N ILE A 56 -10.39 3.91 2.55
CA ILE A 56 -11.69 4.60 2.51
C ILE A 56 -12.82 3.66 2.09
N ASP A 57 -12.68 2.89 1.02
CA ASP A 57 -13.74 1.95 0.61
C ASP A 57 -13.99 0.89 1.70
N SER A 58 -12.93 0.28 2.23
CA SER A 58 -13.04 -0.81 3.21
C SER A 58 -13.52 -0.36 4.60
N VAL A 59 -13.11 0.82 5.09
CA VAL A 59 -13.69 1.37 6.34
C VAL A 59 -15.05 1.98 6.10
N LYS A 60 -15.34 2.63 4.98
CA LYS A 60 -16.65 3.26 4.75
C LYS A 60 -17.77 2.21 4.73
N ASP A 61 -17.55 1.04 4.16
CA ASP A 61 -18.50 -0.07 4.26
C ASP A 61 -18.67 -0.57 5.70
N LYS A 62 -17.57 -0.73 6.45
CA LYS A 62 -17.64 -1.13 7.87
C LYS A 62 -18.31 -0.07 8.75
N PHE A 63 -18.03 1.21 8.54
CA PHE A 63 -18.59 2.32 9.31
C PHE A 63 -20.06 2.57 9.00
N LYS A 64 -20.49 2.46 7.73
CA LYS A 64 -21.92 2.50 7.38
C LYS A 64 -22.68 1.34 8.04
N ASN A 65 -22.13 0.13 8.06
CA ASN A 65 -22.77 -1.00 8.74
C ASN A 65 -22.85 -0.83 10.27
N LEU A 66 -21.93 -0.07 10.87
CA LEU A 66 -21.94 0.20 12.31
C LEU A 66 -22.89 1.35 12.71
N PHE A 67 -23.05 2.36 11.87
CA PHE A 67 -23.86 3.54 12.20
C PHE A 67 -25.33 3.42 11.77
N ASN A 68 -25.67 2.39 10.99
CA ASN A 68 -27.03 2.15 10.48
C ASN A 68 -27.76 1.03 11.25
N LYS A 69 -27.44 0.83 12.54
CA LYS A 69 -28.14 -0.09 13.44
C LYS A 69 -28.91 0.67 14.49
#